data_AF-A0A542Y7R8-F1
#
_entry.id   AF-A0A542Y7R8-F1
#
_cell.length_a   1.000
_cell.length_b   1.000
_cell.length_c   1.000
_cell.angle_alpha   90.00
_cell.angle_beta   90.00
_cell.angle_gamma   90.00
#
_symmetry.space_group_name_H-M   'P 1'
#
loop_
_entity.id
_entity.type
_entity.pdbx_description
1 polymer ?
#
loop_
_entity_poly.entity_id
_entity_poly.type
_entity_poly.pdbx_seq_one_letter_code
_entity_poly.pdbx_strand_id
1 'polypeptide(L)'
;MASYSQSIRSGLPRVPGGEPWPPAGTLAGAPAVAVAPEPTAAPAQPAPAQAPVEAPAAQVAEPAAPAVAVEAAGAVDAASAESAQPAAAAGAAADAGTVAELSSVPLRRGLPRVAGGDPWPPEGFAPAGTAASAAAVPGAAVPGAVETTHSAPAAQAPGVPASAPATPASAEAPAGAPAPAAASVAAPVVFGTTPLRRGLPRVTGGDPWPPEGLAPERAAAPAAAAPTPAAPAPAAPATQAPAQTAQAPAAHAPAPAQAAAATATPATPATPATAAAKPAAPAKPAREPRMIGSRSLSQWVKLGSLGIVGLVVLAGVIVLAARGVTTLPGVPEFVERYPGEYHPAVEPDEGFPAWARWTHYLNLFFMVLIVRTGLTVRHQQKPDAFYTPKKGGKKISIHLWLHTSIDLLWLANGVIFVVLLFVTGHWARIVPTSWDVFPHAASAMLQYLTLDWPVENGWVNYNALQQLMYFIIVFIAAPVAAITGLRMSEWWPKNNEKLDRVFPAPLARALHYPTMLFFVFFVIIHVFLVLTTGALRNLNHMYAGNDGTGWFGFWMFTAGLGAIALAWFLTRPLLVAPIANLFGKVSNR
;
A
#
# COMPACT_ATOMS: atom_id res chain seq x y z
N MET A 1 -15.39 -18.93 17.18
CA MET A 1 -15.91 -17.54 17.20
C MET A 1 -15.50 -16.88 18.50
N ALA A 2 -14.94 -15.66 18.45
CA ALA A 2 -14.62 -14.87 19.65
C ALA A 2 -14.96 -13.40 19.37
N SER A 3 -16.13 -12.96 19.82
CA SER A 3 -16.62 -11.59 19.60
C SER A 3 -15.94 -10.63 20.56
N TYR A 4 -14.96 -9.87 20.07
CA TYR A 4 -14.31 -8.81 20.85
C TYR A 4 -15.19 -7.56 20.86
N SER A 5 -15.65 -7.14 22.03
CA SER A 5 -16.28 -5.84 22.22
C SER A 5 -15.22 -4.74 22.15
N GLN A 6 -15.33 -3.85 21.15
CA GLN A 6 -14.52 -2.64 21.10
C GLN A 6 -14.92 -1.72 22.25
N SER A 7 -13.98 -1.51 23.18
CA SER A 7 -14.11 -0.55 24.28
C SER A 7 -13.13 0.59 24.04
N ILE A 8 -13.67 1.78 23.83
CA ILE A 8 -12.89 3.00 23.64
C ILE A 8 -12.32 3.42 25.00
N ARG A 9 -10.99 3.57 25.08
CA ARG A 9 -10.32 4.15 26.27
C ARG A 9 -10.25 5.66 26.10
N SER A 10 -10.67 6.39 27.14
CA SER A 10 -10.55 7.84 27.17
C SER A 10 -9.10 8.29 27.34
N GLY A 11 -8.73 9.36 26.63
CA GLY A 11 -7.44 10.04 26.74
C GLY A 11 -7.49 11.25 27.69
N LEU A 12 -6.37 11.97 27.79
CA LEU A 12 -6.30 13.20 28.58
C LEU A 12 -7.27 14.28 28.05
N PRO A 13 -7.81 15.16 28.92
CA PRO A 13 -8.60 16.31 28.50
C PRO A 13 -7.85 17.20 27.52
N ARG A 14 -8.55 17.72 26.50
CA ARG A 14 -7.99 18.66 25.51
C ARG A 14 -7.77 20.08 26.04
N VAL A 15 -8.32 20.39 27.21
CA VAL A 15 -8.14 21.66 27.93
C VAL A 15 -7.99 21.39 29.44
N PRO A 16 -7.24 22.22 30.20
CA PRO A 16 -7.14 22.06 31.65
C PRO A 16 -8.52 22.10 32.32
N GLY A 17 -8.86 21.07 33.09
CA GLY A 17 -10.16 20.93 33.75
C GLY A 17 -11.33 20.48 32.87
N GLY A 18 -11.10 20.13 31.60
CA GLY A 18 -12.11 19.54 30.73
C GLY A 18 -12.33 18.04 30.98
N GLU A 19 -13.35 17.48 30.32
CA GLU A 19 -13.61 16.03 30.33
C GLU A 19 -12.57 15.24 29.50
N PRO A 20 -12.27 13.97 29.87
CA PRO A 20 -11.44 13.07 29.08
C PRO A 20 -11.99 12.81 27.67
N TRP A 21 -11.14 12.93 26.64
CA TRP A 21 -11.55 12.70 25.24
C TRP A 21 -10.78 11.52 24.60
N PRO A 22 -11.45 10.63 23.84
CA PRO A 22 -12.89 10.52 23.65
C PRO A 22 -13.62 10.10 24.95
N PRO A 23 -14.91 10.41 25.11
CA PRO A 23 -15.69 9.97 26.28
C PRO A 23 -15.75 8.44 26.34
N ALA A 24 -15.74 7.89 27.55
CA ALA A 24 -15.75 6.44 27.76
C ALA A 24 -17.12 5.83 27.42
N GLY A 25 -17.16 4.91 26.45
CA GLY A 25 -18.38 4.24 26.04
C GLY A 25 -18.15 3.06 25.09
N THR A 26 -19.16 2.21 24.98
CA THR A 26 -19.27 1.19 23.92
C THR A 26 -20.08 1.75 22.76
N LEU A 27 -19.66 1.47 21.52
CA LEU A 27 -20.46 1.80 20.33
C LEU A 27 -21.82 1.11 20.42
N ALA A 28 -22.90 1.90 20.40
CA ALA A 28 -24.25 1.37 20.17
C ALA A 28 -24.31 0.81 18.75
N GLY A 29 -24.81 -0.42 18.60
CA GLY A 29 -24.59 -1.22 17.40
C GLY A 29 -25.35 -0.73 16.17
N ALA A 30 -24.76 -0.97 14.99
CA ALA A 30 -25.54 -1.15 13.76
C ALA A 30 -26.53 -2.32 13.94
N PRO A 31 -27.71 -2.30 13.29
CA PRO A 31 -28.67 -3.39 13.40
C PRO A 31 -28.07 -4.68 12.84
N ALA A 32 -28.13 -5.76 13.64
CA ALA A 32 -27.63 -7.06 13.21
C ALA A 32 -28.52 -7.62 12.09
N VAL A 33 -27.94 -7.80 10.90
CA VAL A 33 -28.60 -8.51 9.80
C VAL A 33 -28.83 -9.96 10.24
N ALA A 34 -30.09 -10.39 10.23
CA ALA A 34 -30.45 -11.76 10.58
C ALA A 34 -30.00 -12.73 9.49
N VAL A 35 -28.85 -13.38 9.71
CA VAL A 35 -28.38 -14.50 8.89
C VAL A 35 -29.27 -15.71 9.16
N ALA A 36 -29.94 -16.22 8.13
CA ALA A 36 -30.72 -17.46 8.22
C ALA A 36 -29.80 -18.66 8.51
N PRO A 37 -30.24 -19.66 9.31
CA PRO A 37 -29.41 -20.81 9.64
C PRO A 37 -29.13 -21.67 8.40
N GLU A 38 -27.89 -22.14 8.26
CA GLU A 38 -27.53 -23.18 7.29
C GLU A 38 -28.28 -24.49 7.59
N PRO A 39 -28.69 -25.26 6.57
CA PRO A 39 -29.34 -26.55 6.78
C PRO A 39 -28.36 -27.59 7.32
N THR A 40 -28.63 -28.09 8.53
CA THR A 40 -27.84 -29.15 9.17
C THR A 40 -27.80 -30.42 8.32
N ALA A 41 -26.60 -30.96 8.07
CA ALA A 41 -26.43 -32.18 7.28
C ALA A 41 -27.11 -33.40 7.95
N ALA A 42 -27.94 -34.11 7.18
CA ALA A 42 -28.53 -35.39 7.59
C ALA A 42 -27.50 -36.54 7.56
N PRO A 43 -27.65 -37.59 8.40
CA PRO A 43 -26.74 -38.74 8.40
C PRO A 43 -26.80 -39.52 7.08
N ALA A 44 -25.65 -40.02 6.63
CA ALA A 44 -25.50 -40.66 5.33
C ALA A 44 -26.24 -42.00 5.22
N GLN A 45 -26.94 -42.20 4.10
CA GLN A 45 -27.41 -43.52 3.68
C GLN A 45 -26.30 -44.29 2.93
N PRO A 46 -26.21 -45.62 3.07
CA PRO A 46 -25.24 -46.42 2.32
C PRO A 46 -25.63 -46.54 0.84
N ALA A 47 -24.62 -46.53 -0.04
CA ALA A 47 -24.83 -46.65 -1.48
C ALA A 47 -25.14 -48.11 -1.92
N PRO A 48 -25.99 -48.31 -2.95
CA PRO A 48 -26.20 -49.63 -3.55
C PRO A 48 -24.96 -50.09 -4.36
N ALA A 49 -24.73 -51.39 -4.41
CA ALA A 49 -23.56 -51.99 -5.05
C ALA A 49 -23.64 -52.05 -6.59
N GLN A 50 -22.48 -52.10 -7.26
CA GLN A 50 -22.35 -52.30 -8.70
C GLN A 50 -21.84 -53.72 -9.03
N ALA A 51 -22.49 -54.39 -9.99
CA ALA A 51 -22.01 -55.57 -10.72
C ALA A 51 -22.96 -55.85 -11.91
N PRO A 52 -22.54 -56.62 -12.95
CA PRO A 52 -21.33 -56.45 -13.73
C PRO A 52 -21.65 -56.34 -15.26
N VAL A 53 -20.64 -56.55 -16.12
CA VAL A 53 -20.65 -56.28 -17.59
C VAL A 53 -21.22 -57.45 -18.41
N GLU A 54 -21.93 -57.15 -19.52
CA GLU A 54 -22.06 -58.06 -20.68
C GLU A 54 -22.24 -57.28 -22.01
N ALA A 55 -21.91 -57.89 -23.16
CA ALA A 55 -22.00 -57.33 -24.52
C ALA A 55 -22.16 -58.47 -25.57
N PRO A 56 -22.86 -58.29 -26.71
CA PRO A 56 -22.29 -57.73 -27.96
C PRO A 56 -23.32 -56.83 -28.73
N ALA A 57 -23.32 -56.52 -30.06
CA ALA A 57 -22.55 -56.98 -31.23
C ALA A 57 -22.45 -55.97 -32.41
N ALA A 58 -21.55 -56.31 -33.35
CA ALA A 58 -21.26 -55.88 -34.73
C ALA A 58 -22.31 -55.20 -35.65
N GLN A 59 -21.85 -54.19 -36.42
CA GLN A 59 -21.88 -54.01 -37.91
C GLN A 59 -21.22 -52.63 -38.22
N VAL A 60 -20.10 -52.42 -38.94
CA VAL A 60 -19.53 -52.92 -40.22
C VAL A 60 -20.11 -52.25 -41.48
N ALA A 61 -19.47 -51.16 -41.97
CA ALA A 61 -19.19 -50.86 -43.39
C ALA A 61 -18.41 -49.52 -43.59
N GLU A 62 -17.56 -49.48 -44.62
CA GLU A 62 -16.81 -48.34 -45.20
C GLU A 62 -17.14 -48.30 -46.73
N PRO A 63 -16.54 -47.45 -47.59
CA PRO A 63 -16.18 -46.01 -47.51
C PRO A 63 -16.65 -45.20 -48.75
N ALA A 64 -16.46 -43.87 -48.82
CA ALA A 64 -16.41 -43.11 -50.09
C ALA A 64 -15.82 -41.68 -49.99
N ALA A 65 -15.14 -41.25 -51.06
CA ALA A 65 -14.77 -39.88 -51.47
C ALA A 65 -14.51 -39.90 -53.01
N PRO A 66 -14.21 -38.81 -53.75
CA PRO A 66 -14.08 -37.38 -53.42
C PRO A 66 -14.87 -36.45 -54.41
N ALA A 67 -14.51 -35.15 -54.54
CA ALA A 67 -14.28 -34.41 -55.82
C ALA A 67 -14.73 -32.91 -55.90
N VAL A 68 -13.85 -32.11 -56.53
CA VAL A 68 -13.92 -30.81 -57.28
C VAL A 68 -15.27 -30.25 -57.83
N ALA A 69 -15.43 -28.97 -58.25
CA ALA A 69 -14.63 -27.71 -58.27
C ALA A 69 -15.58 -26.45 -58.12
N VAL A 70 -15.28 -25.17 -58.44
CA VAL A 70 -14.84 -24.51 -59.70
C VAL A 70 -14.22 -23.10 -59.44
N GLU A 71 -13.43 -22.63 -60.42
CA GLU A 71 -12.84 -21.30 -60.75
C GLU A 71 -13.69 -20.01 -60.55
N ALA A 72 -13.19 -18.76 -60.64
CA ALA A 72 -11.84 -18.14 -60.59
C ALA A 72 -11.94 -16.57 -60.58
N ALA A 73 -10.81 -15.87 -60.86
CA ALA A 73 -10.62 -14.41 -60.97
C ALA A 73 -11.66 -13.64 -61.83
N GLY A 74 -11.85 -12.31 -61.75
CA GLY A 74 -11.15 -11.18 -61.08
C GLY A 74 -11.75 -9.84 -61.61
N ALA A 75 -11.16 -8.63 -61.58
CA ALA A 75 -10.09 -7.99 -60.80
C ALA A 75 -9.98 -6.49 -61.27
N VAL A 76 -9.40 -5.57 -60.44
CA VAL A 76 -9.02 -4.14 -60.73
C VAL A 76 -10.16 -3.18 -61.20
N ASP A 77 -10.15 -1.84 -61.05
CA ASP A 77 -9.32 -0.86 -60.29
C ASP A 77 -10.11 0.47 -60.04
N ALA A 78 -9.55 1.38 -59.21
CA ALA A 78 -9.67 2.86 -59.25
C ALA A 78 -11.07 3.59 -59.26
N ALA A 79 -11.23 4.90 -58.99
CA ALA A 79 -10.55 5.90 -58.12
C ALA A 79 -11.40 7.23 -58.08
N SER A 80 -10.93 8.26 -57.34
CA SER A 80 -11.44 9.67 -57.29
C SER A 80 -12.77 9.90 -56.53
N ALA A 81 -12.98 10.91 -55.67
CA ALA A 81 -12.68 12.37 -55.67
C ALA A 81 -13.63 13.18 -56.59
N GLU A 82 -14.13 14.38 -56.27
CA GLU A 82 -13.61 15.51 -55.47
C GLU A 82 -14.76 16.50 -55.04
N SER A 83 -14.47 17.56 -54.24
CA SER A 83 -15.11 18.92 -54.09
C SER A 83 -16.66 19.14 -54.29
N ALA A 84 -17.36 20.14 -53.71
CA ALA A 84 -17.00 21.54 -53.40
C ALA A 84 -18.05 22.24 -52.48
N GLN A 85 -17.78 23.50 -52.12
CA GLN A 85 -18.66 24.45 -51.38
C GLN A 85 -19.31 25.45 -52.37
N PRO A 86 -20.41 26.18 -52.01
CA PRO A 86 -20.25 27.58 -51.52
C PRO A 86 -21.36 28.04 -50.52
N ALA A 87 -21.58 29.35 -50.36
CA ALA A 87 -22.33 29.99 -49.25
C ALA A 87 -23.25 31.17 -49.70
N ALA A 88 -23.78 31.94 -48.71
CA ALA A 88 -24.58 33.20 -48.76
C ALA A 88 -26.11 33.05 -48.49
N ALA A 89 -26.88 34.09 -48.09
CA ALA A 89 -26.64 35.26 -47.20
C ALA A 89 -27.96 36.04 -46.90
N ALA A 90 -28.02 36.70 -45.73
CA ALA A 90 -28.90 37.84 -45.34
C ALA A 90 -30.45 37.66 -45.22
N GLY A 91 -31.02 38.36 -44.22
CA GLY A 91 -32.46 38.48 -43.88
C GLY A 91 -32.61 39.16 -42.50
N ALA A 92 -33.67 39.92 -42.23
CA ALA A 92 -33.68 40.90 -41.12
C ALA A 92 -34.92 40.91 -40.19
N ALA A 93 -34.65 41.16 -38.90
CA ALA A 93 -35.44 41.85 -37.85
C ALA A 93 -36.94 41.55 -37.62
N ALA A 94 -37.25 41.07 -36.40
CA ALA A 94 -38.46 41.41 -35.62
C ALA A 94 -38.22 41.12 -34.11
N ASP A 95 -39.11 41.63 -33.25
CA ASP A 95 -39.05 41.58 -31.78
C ASP A 95 -39.91 40.45 -31.18
N ALA A 96 -39.52 39.91 -30.00
CA ALA A 96 -40.36 39.33 -28.93
C ALA A 96 -39.61 38.29 -28.04
N GLY A 97 -39.59 38.53 -26.73
CA GLY A 97 -39.66 37.54 -25.63
C GLY A 97 -38.78 36.28 -25.66
N THR A 98 -37.70 36.26 -24.86
CA THR A 98 -36.91 35.04 -24.57
C THR A 98 -37.67 34.04 -23.68
N VAL A 99 -38.39 33.11 -24.31
CA VAL A 99 -38.63 31.77 -23.75
C VAL A 99 -37.41 30.88 -24.05
N ALA A 100 -36.85 30.23 -23.03
CA ALA A 100 -35.74 29.30 -23.22
C ALA A 100 -36.27 27.96 -23.76
N GLU A 101 -35.73 27.48 -24.88
CA GLU A 101 -36.08 26.16 -25.40
C GLU A 101 -35.65 25.05 -24.42
N LEU A 102 -36.60 24.19 -24.08
CA LEU A 102 -36.35 22.98 -23.32
C LEU A 102 -36.15 21.82 -24.31
N SER A 103 -35.11 21.02 -24.08
CA SER A 103 -34.85 19.81 -24.87
C SER A 103 -35.94 18.77 -24.65
N SER A 104 -36.11 17.83 -25.58
CA SER A 104 -37.06 16.70 -25.43
C SER A 104 -36.66 15.65 -24.39
N VAL A 105 -35.66 15.91 -23.54
CA VAL A 105 -35.15 14.98 -22.52
C VAL A 105 -35.81 15.24 -21.16
N PRO A 106 -36.70 14.36 -20.67
CA PRO A 106 -37.35 14.53 -19.38
C PRO A 106 -36.39 14.26 -18.22
N LEU A 107 -36.47 15.09 -17.17
CA LEU A 107 -35.65 14.93 -15.98
C LEU A 107 -36.18 13.77 -15.10
N ARG A 108 -35.32 12.80 -14.77
CA ARG A 108 -35.67 11.74 -13.81
C ARG A 108 -35.76 12.34 -12.39
N ARG A 109 -36.95 12.30 -11.79
CA ARG A 109 -37.19 12.76 -10.41
C ARG A 109 -36.63 11.72 -9.42
N GLY A 110 -35.81 12.18 -8.48
CA GLY A 110 -35.26 11.41 -7.36
C GLY A 110 -36.01 11.71 -6.05
N LEU A 111 -35.51 11.13 -4.95
CA LEU A 111 -36.12 11.27 -3.62
C LEU A 111 -36.25 12.74 -3.17
N PRO A 112 -37.29 13.07 -2.37
CA PRO A 112 -37.44 14.39 -1.78
C PRO A 112 -36.22 14.83 -0.97
N ARG A 113 -35.87 16.12 -1.05
CA ARG A 113 -34.77 16.72 -0.28
C ARG A 113 -35.10 16.94 1.21
N VAL A 114 -36.37 16.80 1.60
CA VAL A 114 -36.88 16.88 2.97
C VAL A 114 -37.96 15.83 3.18
N ALA A 115 -38.10 15.32 4.41
CA ALA A 115 -39.13 14.34 4.73
C ALA A 115 -40.54 14.92 4.50
N GLY A 116 -41.35 14.24 3.68
CA GLY A 116 -42.69 14.71 3.29
C GLY A 116 -42.74 15.78 2.19
N GLY A 117 -41.60 16.17 1.60
CA GLY A 117 -41.56 17.08 0.45
C GLY A 117 -41.75 16.38 -0.90
N ASP A 118 -41.76 17.18 -1.98
CA ASP A 118 -41.85 16.70 -3.36
C ASP A 118 -40.55 16.04 -3.88
N PRO A 119 -40.64 15.03 -4.77
CA PRO A 119 -39.50 14.48 -5.51
C PRO A 119 -38.74 15.55 -6.31
N TRP A 120 -37.40 15.55 -6.25
CA TRP A 120 -36.53 16.54 -6.90
C TRP A 120 -35.74 15.94 -8.08
N PRO A 121 -35.55 16.62 -9.23
CA PRO A 121 -36.03 17.96 -9.56
C PRO A 121 -37.56 18.06 -9.70
N PRO A 122 -38.11 19.28 -9.77
CA PRO A 122 -39.47 19.50 -10.23
C PRO A 122 -39.70 18.87 -11.60
N GLU A 123 -40.95 18.58 -11.93
CA GLU A 123 -41.30 17.98 -13.20
C GLU A 123 -41.02 18.93 -14.37
N GLY A 124 -40.26 18.45 -15.35
CA GLY A 124 -39.79 19.28 -16.45
C GLY A 124 -38.70 18.63 -17.29
N PHE A 125 -38.22 19.41 -18.25
CA PHE A 125 -37.28 19.02 -19.28
C PHE A 125 -35.94 19.75 -19.10
N ALA A 126 -34.83 19.14 -19.52
CA ALA A 126 -33.52 19.77 -19.43
C ALA A 126 -33.40 20.95 -20.42
N PRO A 127 -32.78 22.09 -20.04
CA PRO A 127 -32.60 23.23 -20.95
C PRO A 127 -31.69 22.86 -22.14
N ALA A 128 -32.04 23.30 -23.34
CA ALA A 128 -31.23 23.04 -24.53
C ALA A 128 -29.97 23.92 -24.54
N GLY A 129 -28.83 23.42 -24.05
CA GLY A 129 -27.61 24.24 -24.02
C GLY A 129 -26.33 23.70 -23.37
N THR A 130 -26.22 22.40 -23.02
CA THR A 130 -24.99 21.84 -22.42
C THR A 130 -24.53 20.54 -23.08
N ALA A 131 -24.14 20.62 -24.36
CA ALA A 131 -23.34 19.57 -24.98
C ALA A 131 -21.85 19.77 -24.63
N ALA A 132 -21.17 18.72 -24.18
CA ALA A 132 -19.75 18.78 -23.85
C ALA A 132 -18.86 18.71 -25.11
N SER A 133 -17.72 19.40 -25.09
CA SER A 133 -16.60 19.14 -26.01
C SER A 133 -15.26 19.53 -25.37
N ALA A 134 -14.16 19.08 -25.99
CA ALA A 134 -12.82 19.06 -25.41
C ALA A 134 -11.90 20.19 -25.92
N ALA A 135 -10.70 20.25 -25.31
CA ALA A 135 -9.73 21.34 -25.36
C ALA A 135 -9.16 21.73 -26.74
N ALA A 136 -8.84 23.03 -26.87
CA ALA A 136 -7.71 23.55 -27.65
C ALA A 136 -7.22 24.89 -27.06
N VAL A 137 -5.93 25.21 -27.21
CA VAL A 137 -5.31 26.51 -26.86
C VAL A 137 -4.34 26.88 -27.99
N PRO A 138 -4.31 28.14 -28.45
CA PRO A 138 -3.28 29.11 -28.02
C PRO A 138 -3.91 30.52 -27.79
N GLY A 139 -3.28 31.55 -27.23
CA GLY A 139 -1.88 31.88 -26.94
C GLY A 139 -1.83 33.24 -26.24
N ALA A 140 -0.65 33.85 -26.04
CA ALA A 140 -0.48 34.97 -25.10
C ALA A 140 -0.64 36.39 -25.70
N ALA A 141 -1.21 37.31 -24.91
CA ALA A 141 -1.02 38.76 -25.03
C ALA A 141 -1.26 39.49 -23.68
N VAL A 142 -0.45 40.52 -23.41
CA VAL A 142 -0.63 41.56 -22.37
C VAL A 142 -0.39 42.88 -23.10
N PRO A 143 -1.37 43.81 -23.15
CA PRO A 143 -1.53 44.84 -22.11
C PRO A 143 -3.03 45.13 -21.82
N GLY A 144 -3.41 46.07 -20.94
CA GLY A 144 -2.65 47.04 -20.14
C GLY A 144 -3.55 47.78 -19.13
N ALA A 145 -3.01 48.75 -18.42
CA ALA A 145 -3.73 49.48 -17.38
C ALA A 145 -4.62 50.62 -17.93
N VAL A 146 -5.71 50.92 -17.21
CA VAL A 146 -6.32 52.25 -17.10
C VAL A 146 -6.92 52.41 -15.70
N GLU A 147 -6.70 53.58 -15.11
CA GLU A 147 -7.27 53.98 -13.81
C GLU A 147 -8.64 54.63 -14.00
N THR A 148 -9.54 54.52 -13.01
CA THR A 148 -10.52 55.60 -12.72
C THR A 148 -11.00 55.52 -11.26
N THR A 149 -10.17 56.11 -10.40
CA THR A 149 -10.52 57.01 -9.29
C THR A 149 -12.00 57.33 -8.95
N HIS A 150 -12.23 57.56 -7.63
CA HIS A 150 -13.36 58.28 -6.99
C HIS A 150 -14.71 57.52 -6.93
N SER A 151 -15.54 57.64 -5.87
CA SER A 151 -15.33 58.24 -4.53
C SER A 151 -16.33 57.67 -3.51
N ALA A 152 -15.98 57.70 -2.22
CA ALA A 152 -16.93 57.49 -1.12
C ALA A 152 -17.71 58.79 -0.81
N PRO A 153 -18.88 58.67 -0.14
CA PRO A 153 -18.97 59.23 1.21
C PRO A 153 -19.54 58.24 2.25
N ALA A 154 -19.58 58.65 3.51
CA ALA A 154 -20.01 57.83 4.66
C ALA A 154 -21.02 58.58 5.55
N ALA A 155 -21.48 57.90 6.62
CA ALA A 155 -22.50 58.32 7.59
C ALA A 155 -23.95 58.31 7.04
N GLN A 156 -25.01 58.18 7.84
CA GLN A 156 -25.11 58.17 9.31
C GLN A 156 -26.31 57.31 9.79
N ALA A 157 -26.28 56.82 11.03
CA ALA A 157 -27.47 56.29 11.73
C ALA A 157 -28.10 57.39 12.60
N PRO A 158 -29.43 57.36 12.87
CA PRO A 158 -29.85 56.99 14.23
C PRO A 158 -31.25 56.35 14.36
N GLY A 159 -31.60 55.88 15.57
CA GLY A 159 -32.98 55.95 16.08
C GLY A 159 -33.68 54.62 16.39
N VAL A 160 -33.97 54.41 17.67
CA VAL A 160 -35.00 53.46 18.17
C VAL A 160 -36.07 54.29 18.91
N PRO A 161 -37.34 53.87 18.91
CA PRO A 161 -37.97 53.58 20.21
C PRO A 161 -38.85 52.31 20.18
N ALA A 162 -39.18 51.81 21.36
CA ALA A 162 -40.02 50.63 21.56
C ALA A 162 -41.40 51.01 22.14
N SER A 163 -42.43 50.18 21.89
CA SER A 163 -43.68 50.15 22.68
C SER A 163 -44.35 48.78 22.62
N ALA A 164 -44.85 48.35 23.77
CA ALA A 164 -45.88 47.33 24.00
C ALA A 164 -47.03 48.03 24.80
N PRO A 165 -48.05 47.37 25.41
CA PRO A 165 -48.43 45.95 25.43
C PRO A 165 -49.95 45.70 25.22
N ALA A 166 -50.40 44.44 25.29
CA ALA A 166 -51.71 44.06 25.87
C ALA A 166 -51.83 42.53 26.12
N THR A 167 -52.48 42.15 27.22
CA THR A 167 -53.05 40.80 27.48
C THR A 167 -54.45 40.97 28.08
N PRO A 168 -55.28 39.91 28.06
CA PRO A 168 -55.78 39.38 29.33
C PRO A 168 -55.70 37.83 29.41
N ALA A 169 -56.11 37.25 30.55
CA ALA A 169 -55.82 35.86 30.92
C ALA A 169 -56.99 35.11 31.60
N SER A 170 -56.94 33.76 31.62
CA SER A 170 -57.65 32.77 32.48
C SER A 170 -57.33 31.34 31.96
N ALA A 171 -57.21 30.25 32.74
CA ALA A 171 -57.29 30.02 34.18
C ALA A 171 -56.41 28.81 34.62
N GLU A 172 -56.45 28.43 35.90
CA GLU A 172 -55.63 27.43 36.63
C GLU A 172 -56.00 25.95 36.30
N ALA A 173 -55.02 25.03 36.10
CA ALA A 173 -54.39 24.09 37.08
C ALA A 173 -55.25 22.81 37.40
N PRO A 174 -54.70 21.69 37.94
CA PRO A 174 -53.34 21.44 38.47
C PRO A 174 -52.57 20.26 37.80
N ALA A 175 -51.45 19.84 38.42
CA ALA A 175 -50.49 18.88 37.87
C ALA A 175 -50.85 17.39 38.08
N GLY A 176 -50.37 16.53 37.18
CA GLY A 176 -50.35 15.08 37.31
C GLY A 176 -48.92 14.53 37.43
N ALA A 177 -48.70 13.55 38.32
CA ALA A 177 -47.39 12.96 38.55
C ALA A 177 -47.08 11.79 37.58
N PRO A 178 -45.81 11.58 37.17
CA PRO A 178 -45.42 10.40 36.40
C PRO A 178 -45.45 9.12 37.26
N ALA A 179 -45.86 8.01 36.65
CA ALA A 179 -45.92 6.70 37.30
C ALA A 179 -44.51 6.13 37.59
N PRO A 180 -44.34 5.30 38.65
CA PRO A 180 -43.06 4.73 39.00
C PRO A 180 -42.58 3.70 37.96
N ALA A 181 -41.34 3.83 37.50
CA ALA A 181 -40.67 2.79 36.72
C ALA A 181 -40.40 1.56 37.60
N ALA A 182 -40.62 0.36 37.05
CA ALA A 182 -40.33 -0.88 37.75
C ALA A 182 -38.82 -1.03 37.98
N ALA A 183 -38.39 -1.12 39.24
CA ALA A 183 -36.99 -1.35 39.58
C ALA A 183 -36.58 -2.79 39.20
N SER A 184 -35.61 -2.92 38.30
CA SER A 184 -34.96 -4.20 38.04
C SER A 184 -34.08 -4.58 39.24
N VAL A 185 -34.48 -5.62 39.97
CA VAL A 185 -33.66 -6.16 41.05
C VAL A 185 -32.41 -6.79 40.43
N ALA A 186 -31.25 -6.18 40.67
CA ALA A 186 -29.98 -6.75 40.25
C ALA A 186 -29.75 -8.10 40.96
N ALA A 187 -29.44 -9.14 40.18
CA ALA A 187 -29.14 -10.46 40.74
C ALA A 187 -27.91 -10.37 41.67
N PRO A 188 -27.90 -11.09 42.80
CA PRO A 188 -26.77 -11.05 43.73
C PRO A 188 -25.51 -11.59 43.07
N VAL A 189 -24.44 -10.80 43.11
CA VAL A 189 -23.11 -11.22 42.62
C VAL A 189 -22.55 -12.28 43.57
N VAL A 190 -22.42 -13.51 43.08
CA VAL A 190 -21.71 -14.58 43.80
C VAL A 190 -20.22 -14.31 43.69
N PHE A 191 -19.53 -14.24 44.82
CA PHE A 191 -18.08 -14.14 44.90
C PHE A 191 -17.47 -15.52 45.15
N GLY A 192 -16.53 -15.92 44.30
CA GLY A 192 -15.82 -17.20 44.44
C GLY A 192 -14.79 -17.17 45.57
N THR A 193 -13.96 -18.21 45.71
CA THR A 193 -13.00 -18.33 46.83
C THR A 193 -11.62 -17.69 46.59
N THR A 194 -11.39 -17.08 45.42
CA THR A 194 -10.07 -16.53 45.04
C THR A 194 -9.86 -15.12 45.60
N PRO A 195 -8.89 -14.87 46.51
CA PRO A 195 -8.63 -13.55 47.06
C PRO A 195 -7.95 -12.63 46.04
N LEU A 196 -8.39 -11.37 45.98
CA LEU A 196 -7.82 -10.37 45.08
C LEU A 196 -6.50 -9.81 45.66
N ARG A 197 -5.38 -9.97 44.95
CA ARG A 197 -4.09 -9.38 45.34
C ARG A 197 -4.14 -7.85 45.16
N ARG A 198 -4.15 -7.11 46.26
CA ARG A 198 -4.00 -5.64 46.30
C ARG A 198 -2.67 -5.19 45.69
N GLY A 199 -2.75 -4.19 44.81
CA GLY A 199 -1.63 -3.41 44.30
C GLY A 199 -1.60 -1.99 44.88
N LEU A 200 -0.75 -1.12 44.32
CA LEU A 200 -0.63 0.26 44.80
C LEU A 200 -1.95 1.04 44.61
N PRO A 201 -2.21 2.06 45.44
CA PRO A 201 -3.32 2.99 45.26
C PRO A 201 -3.34 3.63 43.86
N ARG A 202 -4.55 3.83 43.33
CA ARG A 202 -4.75 4.48 42.01
C ARG A 202 -4.67 6.02 42.06
N VAL A 203 -4.63 6.59 43.27
CA VAL A 203 -4.45 8.02 43.54
C VAL A 203 -3.49 8.20 44.72
N THR A 204 -2.74 9.30 44.74
CA THR A 204 -1.82 9.63 45.84
C THR A 204 -2.58 9.81 47.15
N GLY A 205 -2.32 8.96 48.14
CA GLY A 205 -2.99 8.96 49.44
C GLY A 205 -4.30 8.16 49.52
N GLY A 206 -4.70 7.46 48.45
CA GLY A 206 -5.85 6.55 48.47
C GLY A 206 -5.53 5.14 48.99
N ASP A 207 -6.56 4.30 49.09
CA ASP A 207 -6.42 2.89 49.50
C ASP A 207 -5.82 1.98 48.41
N PRO A 208 -5.17 0.86 48.80
CA PRO A 208 -4.70 -0.18 47.88
C PRO A 208 -5.85 -0.79 47.06
N TRP A 209 -5.68 -0.83 45.73
CA TRP A 209 -6.70 -1.34 44.80
C TRP A 209 -6.37 -2.77 44.32
N PRO A 210 -7.35 -3.68 44.14
CA PRO A 210 -8.78 -3.51 44.39
C PRO A 210 -9.15 -3.46 45.88
N PRO A 211 -10.39 -3.08 46.22
CA PRO A 211 -10.92 -3.23 47.57
C PRO A 211 -10.79 -4.67 48.07
N GLU A 212 -10.83 -4.84 49.39
CA GLU A 212 -10.72 -6.17 50.00
C GLU A 212 -11.93 -7.02 49.63
N GLY A 213 -11.68 -8.20 49.08
CA GLY A 213 -12.71 -9.08 48.57
C GLY A 213 -12.17 -10.23 47.74
N LEU A 214 -13.09 -11.11 47.38
CA LEU A 214 -12.83 -12.25 46.52
C LEU A 214 -13.27 -11.93 45.09
N ALA A 215 -12.70 -12.63 44.10
CA ALA A 215 -13.09 -12.42 42.70
C ALA A 215 -14.55 -12.87 42.46
N PRO A 216 -15.37 -12.12 41.69
CA PRO A 216 -16.71 -12.55 41.31
C PRO A 216 -16.65 -13.85 40.51
N GLU A 217 -17.51 -14.80 40.83
CA GLU A 217 -17.52 -16.11 40.19
C GLU A 217 -18.09 -16.01 38.77
N ARG A 218 -17.43 -16.65 37.81
CA ARG A 218 -17.85 -16.60 36.40
C ARG A 218 -19.05 -17.51 36.21
N ALA A 219 -20.25 -16.92 36.21
CA ALA A 219 -21.51 -17.61 35.96
C ALA A 219 -21.40 -18.58 34.76
N ALA A 220 -21.54 -19.87 35.05
CA ALA A 220 -21.62 -20.91 34.03
C ALA A 220 -22.99 -20.85 33.33
N ALA A 221 -23.01 -21.16 32.03
CA ALA A 221 -24.28 -21.33 31.33
C ALA A 221 -25.03 -22.56 31.91
N PRO A 222 -26.36 -22.50 32.07
CA PRO A 222 -27.12 -23.59 32.67
C PRO A 222 -27.09 -24.84 31.79
N ALA A 223 -26.52 -25.93 32.32
CA ALA A 223 -26.57 -27.24 31.68
C ALA A 223 -27.95 -27.91 31.92
N ALA A 224 -28.44 -28.65 30.93
CA ALA A 224 -29.69 -29.41 31.06
C ALA A 224 -29.55 -30.58 32.05
N ALA A 225 -30.62 -30.88 32.78
CA ALA A 225 -30.59 -31.80 33.92
C ALA A 225 -30.86 -33.28 33.56
N ALA A 226 -30.14 -34.19 34.21
CA ALA A 226 -30.44 -35.62 34.36
C ALA A 226 -29.90 -36.11 35.73
N PRO A 227 -30.45 -37.19 36.34
CA PRO A 227 -30.38 -37.40 37.79
C PRO A 227 -29.20 -38.24 38.34
N THR A 228 -28.94 -38.04 39.64
CA THR A 228 -27.96 -38.72 40.52
C THR A 228 -28.43 -40.13 40.99
N PRO A 229 -27.54 -41.00 41.53
CA PRO A 229 -27.23 -40.96 42.99
C PRO A 229 -25.80 -41.41 43.43
N ALA A 230 -25.35 -40.89 44.61
CA ALA A 230 -24.47 -41.46 45.69
C ALA A 230 -23.26 -42.40 45.38
N ALA A 231 -22.18 -42.54 46.19
CA ALA A 231 -21.51 -41.88 47.35
C ALA A 231 -20.28 -42.79 47.74
N PRO A 232 -19.52 -42.65 48.86
CA PRO A 232 -19.02 -41.50 49.64
C PRO A 232 -17.46 -41.42 49.68
N ALA A 233 -16.89 -40.60 50.58
CA ALA A 233 -15.46 -40.56 51.00
C ALA A 233 -15.30 -41.18 52.43
N PRO A 234 -14.21 -41.02 53.24
CA PRO A 234 -12.88 -40.38 53.04
C PRO A 234 -11.66 -41.14 53.64
N ALA A 235 -10.44 -40.57 53.51
CA ALA A 235 -9.36 -40.70 54.52
C ALA A 235 -8.23 -39.65 54.36
N ALA A 236 -7.68 -39.18 55.49
CA ALA A 236 -6.42 -38.44 55.70
C ALA A 236 -5.78 -39.02 57.01
N PRO A 237 -4.65 -38.55 57.63
CA PRO A 237 -3.95 -37.25 57.52
C PRO A 237 -2.39 -37.32 57.53
N ALA A 238 -1.70 -36.18 57.52
CA ALA A 238 -0.35 -35.95 58.13
C ALA A 238 0.01 -34.45 58.14
N THR A 239 1.09 -34.01 58.81
CA THR A 239 1.52 -32.59 58.93
C THR A 239 3.02 -32.45 59.27
N GLN A 240 3.53 -31.21 59.24
CA GLN A 240 4.88 -30.71 59.64
C GLN A 240 5.95 -30.82 58.53
N ALA A 241 6.66 -29.79 58.01
CA ALA A 241 7.34 -28.56 58.54
C ALA A 241 8.83 -28.80 58.92
N PRO A 242 9.77 -27.81 58.88
CA PRO A 242 9.63 -26.35 58.63
C PRO A 242 10.55 -25.81 57.48
N ALA A 243 10.97 -24.53 57.52
CA ALA A 243 11.63 -23.78 56.43
C ALA A 243 13.02 -23.18 56.79
N GLN A 244 13.71 -22.56 55.80
CA GLN A 244 14.85 -21.65 55.99
C GLN A 244 14.76 -20.43 55.04
N THR A 245 15.43 -19.30 55.39
CA THR A 245 15.31 -17.99 54.69
C THR A 245 16.54 -17.11 54.99
N ALA A 246 16.76 -16.05 54.20
CA ALA A 246 17.78 -14.99 54.32
C ALA A 246 19.20 -15.37 53.83
N GLN A 247 20.11 -14.45 53.48
CA GLN A 247 20.13 -12.98 53.69
C GLN A 247 20.93 -12.22 52.58
N ALA A 248 20.96 -10.89 52.64
CA ALA A 248 21.77 -9.94 51.84
C ALA A 248 22.48 -8.95 52.82
N PRO A 249 23.23 -7.87 52.45
CA PRO A 249 23.40 -7.20 51.13
C PRO A 249 24.83 -6.58 50.87
N ALA A 250 24.87 -5.53 50.03
CA ALA A 250 25.88 -4.44 49.94
C ALA A 250 27.11 -4.62 49.03
N ALA A 251 27.76 -3.48 48.71
CA ALA A 251 28.82 -3.30 47.70
C ALA A 251 29.67 -2.05 48.02
N HIS A 252 30.86 -1.89 47.40
CA HIS A 252 31.50 -0.60 47.06
C HIS A 252 32.76 -0.77 46.17
N ALA A 253 33.37 0.34 45.74
CA ALA A 253 34.52 0.44 44.81
C ALA A 253 35.73 1.18 45.44
N PRO A 254 36.94 1.19 44.82
CA PRO A 254 38.10 1.92 45.35
C PRO A 254 38.81 2.91 44.39
N ALA A 255 39.33 4.00 44.98
CA ALA A 255 40.40 4.93 44.54
C ALA A 255 40.76 5.83 45.77
N PRO A 256 41.80 6.72 45.81
CA PRO A 256 42.91 7.01 44.87
C PRO A 256 44.33 7.21 45.54
N ALA A 257 45.31 7.72 44.75
CA ALA A 257 46.34 8.74 45.09
C ALA A 257 47.72 8.47 45.81
N GLN A 258 48.80 8.83 45.07
CA GLN A 258 49.95 9.75 45.38
C GLN A 258 51.11 9.46 46.39
N ALA A 259 52.30 9.18 45.81
CA ALA A 259 53.55 10.00 45.75
C ALA A 259 54.38 10.48 46.98
N ALA A 260 55.66 10.04 47.04
CA ALA A 260 56.91 10.74 47.44
C ALA A 260 58.13 9.83 47.07
N ALA A 261 59.39 10.17 46.74
CA ALA A 261 60.21 11.38 46.48
C ALA A 261 61.52 11.40 47.34
N ALA A 262 62.69 11.02 46.79
CA ALA A 262 64.05 11.43 47.27
C ALA A 262 65.26 10.95 46.40
N THR A 263 66.01 11.91 45.82
CA THR A 263 67.50 12.03 45.65
C THR A 263 68.45 10.91 45.14
N ALA A 264 69.46 11.39 44.38
CA ALA A 264 70.89 10.97 44.30
C ALA A 264 71.42 10.02 43.17
N THR A 265 71.91 10.63 42.09
CA THR A 265 73.11 10.21 41.30
C THR A 265 74.41 10.51 42.10
N PRO A 266 75.64 10.08 41.70
CA PRO A 266 76.07 9.50 40.41
C PRO A 266 76.98 8.24 40.44
N ALA A 267 77.11 7.53 39.31
CA ALA A 267 78.40 7.07 38.73
C ALA A 267 78.23 6.20 37.46
N THR A 268 79.06 6.47 36.46
CA THR A 268 79.47 5.60 35.34
C THR A 268 81.01 5.69 35.27
N PRO A 269 81.78 4.76 34.64
CA PRO A 269 81.35 3.61 33.84
C PRO A 269 82.06 2.26 34.14
N ALA A 270 81.42 1.15 33.80
CA ALA A 270 82.09 -0.12 33.48
C ALA A 270 81.20 -0.98 32.55
N THR A 271 81.80 -1.58 31.51
CA THR A 271 81.10 -2.36 30.49
C THR A 271 80.91 -3.83 30.90
N PRO A 272 79.72 -4.41 30.75
CA PRO A 272 79.55 -5.86 30.61
C PRO A 272 79.27 -6.29 29.16
N ALA A 273 79.75 -7.48 28.85
CA ALA A 273 79.73 -8.15 27.54
C ALA A 273 78.37 -8.21 26.81
N THR A 274 78.48 -8.36 25.49
CA THR A 274 77.41 -8.74 24.55
C THR A 274 76.50 -9.87 25.06
N ALA A 275 75.25 -9.53 25.40
CA ALA A 275 74.16 -10.50 25.43
C ALA A 275 73.81 -10.91 23.98
N ALA A 276 73.58 -12.21 23.74
CA ALA A 276 73.32 -12.71 22.40
C ALA A 276 72.02 -12.12 21.81
N ALA A 277 72.12 -11.54 20.60
CA ALA A 277 70.97 -10.96 19.92
C ALA A 277 69.96 -12.05 19.52
N LYS A 278 68.80 -12.07 20.17
CA LYS A 278 67.65 -12.88 19.76
C LYS A 278 67.29 -12.52 18.31
N PRO A 279 67.13 -13.49 17.39
CA PRO A 279 66.79 -13.20 16.00
C PRO A 279 65.52 -12.36 15.92
N ALA A 280 65.61 -11.22 15.22
CA ALA A 280 64.46 -10.37 14.98
C ALA A 280 63.43 -11.15 14.15
N ALA A 281 62.20 -11.27 14.68
CA ALA A 281 61.12 -11.86 13.91
C ALA A 281 60.88 -11.02 12.63
N PRO A 282 60.73 -11.64 11.46
CA PRO A 282 60.60 -10.90 10.21
C PRO A 282 59.39 -9.98 10.28
N ALA A 283 59.60 -8.70 9.94
CA ALA A 283 58.55 -7.71 9.93
C ALA A 283 57.42 -8.17 8.98
N LYS A 284 56.19 -8.27 9.51
CA LYS A 284 55.02 -8.62 8.69
C LYS A 284 54.91 -7.58 7.56
N PRO A 285 54.87 -7.97 6.28
CA PRO A 285 54.82 -7.02 5.19
C PRO A 285 53.60 -6.12 5.33
N ALA A 286 53.81 -4.81 5.19
CA ALA A 286 52.74 -3.83 5.27
C ALA A 286 51.70 -4.15 4.18
N ARG A 287 50.48 -4.49 4.60
CA ARG A 287 49.42 -4.99 3.71
C ARG A 287 49.04 -3.89 2.71
N GLU A 288 49.45 -4.05 1.46
CA GLU A 288 49.26 -3.02 0.43
C GLU A 288 47.79 -2.57 0.32
N PRO A 289 47.54 -1.26 0.23
CA PRO A 289 46.18 -0.73 0.17
C PRO A 289 45.55 -1.10 -1.17
N ARG A 290 44.63 -2.08 -1.18
CA ARG A 290 43.86 -2.50 -2.37
C ARG A 290 43.38 -1.28 -3.15
N MET A 291 43.88 -1.12 -4.38
CA MET A 291 43.48 -0.03 -5.28
C MET A 291 42.27 -0.44 -6.13
N ILE A 292 41.39 0.52 -6.40
CA ILE A 292 40.25 0.41 -7.32
C ILE A 292 40.41 1.55 -8.34
N GLY A 293 40.99 1.21 -9.49
CA GLY A 293 41.46 2.21 -10.45
C GLY A 293 42.55 3.10 -9.85
N SER A 294 42.45 4.41 -10.06
CA SER A 294 43.41 5.42 -9.60
C SER A 294 43.29 5.81 -8.11
N ARG A 295 42.43 5.15 -7.32
CA ARG A 295 42.18 5.48 -5.91
C ARG A 295 42.24 4.23 -5.02
N SER A 296 42.80 4.37 -3.82
CA SER A 296 42.77 3.31 -2.80
C SER A 296 41.34 3.02 -2.34
N LEU A 297 41.11 1.79 -1.88
CA LEU A 297 39.85 1.40 -1.23
C LEU A 297 39.48 2.36 -0.08
N SER A 298 40.46 2.82 0.70
CA SER A 298 40.26 3.79 1.79
C SER A 298 39.82 5.17 1.29
N GLN A 299 40.26 5.62 0.12
CA GLN A 299 39.75 6.85 -0.51
C GLN A 299 38.34 6.67 -1.06
N TRP A 300 38.02 5.52 -1.66
CA TRP A 300 36.65 5.19 -2.07
C TRP A 300 35.69 5.11 -0.89
N VAL A 301 36.09 4.48 0.22
CA VAL A 301 35.31 4.45 1.47
C VAL A 301 35.12 5.86 2.02
N LYS A 302 36.16 6.70 2.10
CA LYS A 302 36.04 8.09 2.56
C LYS A 302 35.08 8.92 1.70
N LEU A 303 35.17 8.79 0.37
CA LEU A 303 34.30 9.52 -0.56
C LEU A 303 32.85 9.02 -0.48
N GLY A 304 32.65 7.70 -0.35
CA GLY A 304 31.34 7.09 -0.13
C GLY A 304 30.71 7.53 1.20
N SER A 305 31.48 7.54 2.30
CA SER A 305 30.99 8.02 3.60
C SER A 305 30.66 9.50 3.57
N LEU A 306 31.44 10.33 2.86
CA LEU A 306 31.14 11.76 2.70
C LEU A 306 29.85 11.97 1.89
N GLY A 307 29.63 11.17 0.84
CA GLY A 307 28.38 11.17 0.07
C GLY A 307 27.16 10.74 0.90
N ILE A 308 27.31 9.70 1.74
CA ILE A 308 26.25 9.24 2.66
C ILE A 308 25.94 10.32 3.70
N VAL A 309 26.96 10.93 4.32
CA VAL A 309 26.76 12.04 5.28
C VAL A 309 26.09 13.24 4.60
N GLY A 310 26.51 13.61 3.39
CA GLY A 310 25.88 14.67 2.61
C GLY A 310 24.40 14.39 2.29
N LEU A 311 24.07 13.13 1.96
CA LEU A 311 22.69 12.70 1.71
C LEU A 311 21.84 12.73 2.99
N VAL A 312 22.38 12.29 4.13
CA VAL A 312 21.70 12.36 5.44
C VAL A 312 21.47 13.81 5.87
N VAL A 313 22.45 14.71 5.68
CA VAL A 313 22.29 16.15 5.94
C VAL A 313 21.23 16.75 5.02
N LEU A 314 21.25 16.44 3.72
CA LEU A 314 20.24 16.89 2.76
C LEU A 314 18.84 16.41 3.13
N ALA A 315 18.68 15.14 3.52
CA ALA A 315 17.42 14.60 4.00
C ALA A 315 16.94 15.33 5.27
N GLY A 316 17.84 15.59 6.23
CA GLY A 316 17.52 16.38 7.43
C GLY A 316 17.06 17.81 7.10
N VAL A 317 17.71 18.48 6.14
CA VAL A 317 17.30 19.81 5.66
C VAL A 317 15.92 19.75 5.00
N ILE A 318 15.63 18.73 4.18
CA ILE A 318 14.32 18.53 3.56
C ILE A 318 13.22 18.33 4.62
N VAL A 319 13.47 17.51 5.64
CA VAL A 319 12.51 17.26 6.73
C VAL A 319 12.26 18.53 7.56
N LEU A 320 13.30 19.29 7.87
CA LEU A 320 13.17 20.58 8.57
C LEU A 320 12.42 21.62 7.73
N ALA A 321 12.67 21.67 6.42
CA ALA A 321 11.94 22.54 5.50
C ALA A 321 10.46 22.15 5.40
N ALA A 322 10.15 20.86 5.27
CA ALA A 322 8.78 20.35 5.26
C ALA A 322 8.03 20.69 6.57
N ARG A 323 8.68 20.48 7.73
CA ARG A 323 8.14 20.86 9.04
C ARG A 323 7.92 22.37 9.17
N GLY A 324 8.80 23.19 8.60
CA GLY A 324 8.60 24.63 8.48
C GLY A 324 7.37 24.98 7.64
N VAL A 325 7.21 24.35 6.47
CA VAL A 325 6.04 24.55 5.58
C VAL A 325 4.73 24.21 6.28
N THR A 326 4.67 23.14 7.09
CA THR A 326 3.46 22.82 7.88
C THR A 326 3.12 23.82 8.98
N THR A 327 3.97 24.80 9.29
CA THR A 327 3.65 25.92 10.21
C THR A 327 3.14 27.19 9.50
N LEU A 328 3.08 27.20 8.17
CA LEU A 328 2.57 28.34 7.41
C LEU A 328 1.04 28.36 7.42
N PRO A 329 0.40 29.55 7.53
CA PRO A 329 -1.07 29.66 7.52
C PRO A 329 -1.65 29.13 6.20
N GLY A 330 -2.76 28.39 6.29
CA GLY A 330 -3.39 27.71 5.15
C GLY A 330 -2.85 26.30 4.88
N VAL A 331 -1.68 25.91 5.42
CA VAL A 331 -1.12 24.56 5.22
C VAL A 331 -1.75 23.53 6.18
N PRO A 332 -1.92 23.78 7.49
CA PRO A 332 -2.73 22.91 8.36
C PRO A 332 -4.14 22.71 7.81
N GLU A 333 -4.81 23.79 7.41
CA GLU A 333 -6.17 23.78 6.89
C GLU A 333 -6.27 23.11 5.50
N PHE A 334 -5.15 22.99 4.77
CA PHE A 334 -5.05 22.18 3.55
C PHE A 334 -4.91 20.69 3.88
N VAL A 335 -4.07 20.32 4.84
CA VAL A 335 -3.88 18.93 5.28
C VAL A 335 -5.15 18.39 5.94
N GLU A 336 -5.86 19.18 6.76
CA GLU A 336 -7.15 18.81 7.33
C GLU A 336 -8.25 18.60 6.27
N ARG A 337 -8.28 19.43 5.22
CA ARG A 337 -9.23 19.29 4.10
C ARG A 337 -8.92 18.10 3.20
N TYR A 338 -7.64 17.75 3.07
CA TYR A 338 -7.13 16.72 2.18
C TYR A 338 -6.24 15.75 2.97
N PRO A 339 -6.79 14.86 3.82
CA PRO A 339 -6.01 14.07 4.78
C PRO A 339 -5.02 13.07 4.17
N GLY A 340 -5.10 12.80 2.86
CA GLY A 340 -4.16 11.95 2.13
C GLY A 340 -4.83 10.85 1.29
N GLU A 341 -6.07 10.48 1.62
CA GLU A 341 -6.89 9.48 0.90
C GLU A 341 -8.31 9.99 0.63
N TYR A 342 -8.93 9.51 -0.44
CA TYR A 342 -10.32 9.79 -0.82
C TYR A 342 -10.99 8.48 -1.25
N HIS A 343 -12.31 8.35 -1.09
CA HIS A 343 -13.04 7.16 -1.52
C HIS A 343 -13.12 7.12 -3.06
N PRO A 344 -12.73 6.01 -3.72
CA PRO A 344 -12.93 5.85 -5.16
C PRO A 344 -14.42 5.83 -5.51
N ALA A 345 -14.76 6.23 -6.74
CA ALA A 345 -16.15 6.25 -7.22
C ALA A 345 -16.78 4.84 -7.41
N VAL A 346 -15.95 3.79 -7.32
CA VAL A 346 -16.34 2.38 -7.29
C VAL A 346 -15.55 1.74 -6.16
N GLU A 347 -16.22 1.29 -5.10
CA GLU A 347 -15.54 0.66 -3.96
C GLU A 347 -15.05 -0.76 -4.35
N PRO A 348 -13.75 -1.07 -4.20
CA PRO A 348 -13.18 -2.36 -4.56
C PRO A 348 -13.20 -3.35 -3.38
N ASP A 349 -13.49 -4.62 -3.65
CA ASP A 349 -13.57 -5.70 -2.63
C ASP A 349 -12.41 -5.65 -1.63
N GLU A 350 -12.70 -5.69 -0.33
CA GLU A 350 -11.67 -5.56 0.72
C GLU A 350 -10.50 -6.56 0.59
N GLY A 351 -9.31 -6.06 0.88
CA GLY A 351 -8.09 -6.85 0.98
C GLY A 351 -7.44 -7.20 -0.36
N PHE A 352 -6.60 -8.23 -0.32
CA PHE A 352 -5.75 -8.61 -1.45
C PHE A 352 -6.05 -10.01 -1.96
N PRO A 353 -6.74 -10.13 -3.12
CA PRO A 353 -7.07 -11.43 -3.70
C PRO A 353 -5.79 -12.19 -4.06
N ALA A 354 -5.88 -13.52 -4.09
CA ALA A 354 -4.73 -14.38 -4.31
C ALA A 354 -3.93 -14.02 -5.58
N TRP A 355 -4.61 -13.59 -6.64
CA TRP A 355 -3.97 -13.17 -7.90
C TRP A 355 -3.12 -11.90 -7.75
N ALA A 356 -3.59 -10.88 -7.04
CA ALA A 356 -2.81 -9.66 -6.80
C ALA A 356 -1.55 -9.97 -5.98
N ARG A 357 -1.67 -10.88 -5.00
CA ARG A 357 -0.56 -11.30 -4.15
C ARG A 357 0.50 -12.11 -4.90
N TRP A 358 0.13 -13.12 -5.69
CA TRP A 358 1.14 -13.91 -6.42
C TRP A 358 1.75 -13.17 -7.62
N THR A 359 0.98 -12.32 -8.32
CA THR A 359 1.52 -11.49 -9.41
C THR A 359 2.48 -10.41 -8.88
N HIS A 360 2.18 -9.81 -7.72
CA HIS A 360 3.13 -8.94 -7.00
C HIS A 360 4.40 -9.70 -6.60
N TYR A 361 4.25 -10.94 -6.10
CA TYR A 361 5.37 -11.81 -5.78
C TYR A 361 6.29 -12.04 -6.98
N LEU A 362 5.71 -12.44 -8.12
CA LEU A 362 6.46 -12.66 -9.34
C LEU A 362 7.05 -11.37 -9.90
N ASN A 363 6.40 -10.21 -9.75
CA ASN A 363 6.98 -8.92 -10.14
C ASN A 363 8.24 -8.60 -9.33
N LEU A 364 8.26 -8.79 -8.01
CA LEU A 364 9.47 -8.62 -7.20
C LEU A 364 10.58 -9.58 -7.66
N PHE A 365 10.23 -10.85 -7.90
CA PHE A 365 11.17 -11.88 -8.37
C PHE A 365 11.78 -11.54 -9.73
N PHE A 366 10.95 -11.19 -10.72
CA PHE A 366 11.42 -10.84 -12.05
C PHE A 366 12.20 -9.52 -12.06
N MET A 367 11.73 -8.47 -11.38
CA MET A 367 12.38 -7.14 -11.40
C MET A 367 13.83 -7.22 -10.94
N VAL A 368 14.13 -7.97 -9.88
CA VAL A 368 15.50 -8.17 -9.38
C VAL A 368 16.39 -8.86 -10.42
N LEU A 369 15.87 -9.84 -11.17
CA LEU A 369 16.61 -10.55 -12.21
C LEU A 369 16.73 -9.73 -13.51
N ILE A 370 15.69 -8.97 -13.89
CA ILE A 370 15.66 -8.08 -15.06
C ILE A 370 16.67 -6.94 -14.88
N VAL A 371 16.64 -6.24 -13.75
CA VAL A 371 17.61 -5.17 -13.42
C VAL A 371 19.05 -5.69 -13.53
N ARG A 372 19.35 -6.85 -12.93
CA ARG A 372 20.68 -7.46 -12.98
C ARG A 372 21.07 -7.87 -14.41
N THR A 373 20.19 -8.52 -15.15
CA THR A 373 20.50 -9.02 -16.51
C THR A 373 20.65 -7.86 -17.49
N GLY A 374 19.82 -6.84 -17.44
CA GLY A 374 19.97 -5.59 -18.20
C GLY A 374 21.25 -4.82 -17.86
N LEU A 375 21.60 -4.71 -16.56
CA LEU A 375 22.89 -4.17 -16.14
C LEU A 375 24.07 -5.01 -16.64
N THR A 376 23.93 -6.34 -16.73
CA THR A 376 24.96 -7.22 -17.28
C THR A 376 25.13 -6.98 -18.79
N VAL A 377 24.02 -6.99 -19.54
CA VAL A 377 23.98 -6.72 -20.99
C VAL A 377 24.56 -5.35 -21.33
N ARG A 378 24.35 -4.32 -20.50
CA ARG A 378 24.89 -2.98 -20.72
C ARG A 378 26.42 -2.88 -20.55
N HIS A 379 27.00 -3.60 -19.59
CA HIS A 379 28.41 -3.42 -19.22
C HIS A 379 29.35 -4.52 -19.76
N GLN A 380 28.83 -5.68 -20.17
CA GLN A 380 29.64 -6.80 -20.65
C GLN A 380 30.09 -6.60 -22.11
N GLN A 381 31.36 -6.24 -22.30
CA GLN A 381 31.96 -6.07 -23.64
C GLN A 381 32.26 -7.40 -24.36
N LYS A 382 32.42 -8.50 -23.62
CA LYS A 382 32.80 -9.83 -24.14
C LYS A 382 31.91 -10.90 -23.50
N PRO A 383 30.92 -11.45 -24.22
CA PRO A 383 30.08 -12.53 -23.71
C PRO A 383 30.86 -13.82 -23.43
N ASP A 384 30.49 -14.51 -22.36
CA ASP A 384 31.07 -15.82 -22.01
C ASP A 384 30.61 -16.94 -22.96
N ALA A 385 29.35 -16.84 -23.40
CA ALA A 385 28.72 -17.72 -24.37
C ALA A 385 27.68 -16.96 -25.21
N PHE A 386 27.29 -17.58 -26.32
CA PHE A 386 26.36 -17.04 -27.31
C PHE A 386 25.23 -18.02 -27.60
N TYR A 387 24.07 -17.49 -27.98
CA TYR A 387 22.88 -18.24 -28.38
C TYR A 387 22.51 -17.94 -29.84
N THR A 388 22.12 -18.97 -30.58
CA THR A 388 21.50 -18.87 -31.92
C THR A 388 20.14 -19.60 -31.91
N PRO A 389 19.04 -19.00 -32.40
CA PRO A 389 17.72 -19.65 -32.40
C PRO A 389 17.66 -20.90 -33.29
N LYS A 390 16.83 -21.90 -32.93
CA LYS A 390 16.61 -23.13 -33.72
C LYS A 390 16.12 -22.88 -35.16
N LYS A 391 15.31 -21.84 -35.38
CA LYS A 391 14.77 -21.46 -36.71
C LYS A 391 15.74 -20.60 -37.55
N GLY A 392 17.03 -20.54 -37.17
CA GLY A 392 17.97 -19.55 -37.69
C GLY A 392 17.74 -18.15 -37.08
N GLY A 393 18.65 -17.22 -37.39
CA GLY A 393 18.61 -15.85 -36.87
C GLY A 393 19.99 -15.32 -36.48
N LYS A 394 20.03 -14.09 -35.96
CA LYS A 394 21.27 -13.45 -35.52
C LYS A 394 21.77 -14.09 -34.20
N LYS A 395 23.08 -14.31 -34.12
CA LYS A 395 23.76 -14.78 -32.91
C LYS A 395 23.75 -13.66 -31.86
N ILE A 396 23.24 -13.95 -30.66
CA ILE A 396 23.16 -13.00 -29.52
C ILE A 396 23.96 -13.53 -28.32
N SER A 397 24.25 -12.67 -27.33
CA SER A 397 24.87 -13.13 -26.08
C SER A 397 23.89 -13.96 -25.25
N ILE A 398 24.40 -14.90 -24.46
CA ILE A 398 23.58 -15.69 -23.53
C ILE A 398 22.85 -14.79 -22.50
N HIS A 399 23.44 -13.65 -22.16
CA HIS A 399 22.86 -12.67 -21.23
C HIS A 399 21.71 -11.87 -21.86
N LEU A 400 21.79 -11.52 -23.15
CA LEU A 400 20.67 -10.89 -23.86
C LEU A 400 19.52 -11.87 -24.05
N TRP A 401 19.81 -13.13 -24.41
CA TRP A 401 18.80 -14.20 -24.46
C TRP A 401 18.11 -14.35 -23.10
N LEU A 402 18.88 -14.39 -22.00
CA LEU A 402 18.34 -14.55 -20.66
C LEU A 402 17.50 -13.35 -20.22
N HIS A 403 17.97 -12.12 -20.45
CA HIS A 403 17.25 -10.88 -20.14
C HIS A 403 15.86 -10.91 -20.81
N THR A 404 15.84 -11.02 -22.14
CA THR A 404 14.59 -11.05 -22.93
C THR A 404 13.70 -12.25 -22.61
N SER A 405 14.25 -13.39 -22.20
CA SER A 405 13.45 -14.54 -21.75
C SER A 405 12.76 -14.30 -20.41
N ILE A 406 13.38 -13.55 -19.49
CA ILE A 406 12.76 -13.13 -18.22
C ILE A 406 11.77 -11.99 -18.47
N ASP A 407 12.08 -11.06 -19.37
CA ASP A 407 11.17 -9.99 -19.78
C ASP A 407 9.85 -10.55 -20.33
N LEU A 408 9.89 -11.63 -21.13
CA LEU A 408 8.67 -12.31 -21.59
C LEU A 408 7.82 -12.90 -20.45
N LEU A 409 8.44 -13.49 -19.42
CA LEU A 409 7.72 -14.03 -18.26
C LEU A 409 7.12 -12.92 -17.40
N TRP A 410 7.83 -11.79 -17.26
CA TRP A 410 7.34 -10.59 -16.58
C TRP A 410 6.19 -9.92 -17.36
N LEU A 411 6.27 -9.84 -18.69
CA LEU A 411 5.17 -9.36 -19.53
C LEU A 411 3.95 -10.28 -19.45
N ALA A 412 4.12 -11.61 -19.42
CA ALA A 412 3.02 -12.54 -19.21
C ALA A 412 2.35 -12.33 -17.83
N ASN A 413 3.14 -12.17 -16.78
CA ASN A 413 2.66 -11.83 -15.43
C ASN A 413 1.91 -10.49 -15.41
N GLY A 414 2.43 -9.46 -16.11
CA GLY A 414 1.82 -8.15 -16.25
C GLY A 414 0.49 -8.18 -17.02
N VAL A 415 0.39 -8.97 -18.11
CA VAL A 415 -0.87 -9.17 -18.84
C VAL A 415 -1.91 -9.87 -17.98
N ILE A 416 -1.53 -10.93 -17.24
CA ILE A 416 -2.44 -11.61 -16.31
C ILE A 416 -2.91 -10.65 -15.21
N PHE A 417 -1.99 -9.87 -14.63
CA PHE A 417 -2.34 -8.84 -13.64
C PHE A 417 -3.34 -7.82 -14.19
N VAL A 418 -3.07 -7.21 -15.36
CA VAL A 418 -3.94 -6.19 -15.95
C VAL A 418 -5.32 -6.76 -16.33
N VAL A 419 -5.37 -7.97 -16.90
CA VAL A 419 -6.65 -8.62 -17.24
C VAL A 419 -7.47 -8.88 -15.97
N LEU A 420 -6.89 -9.48 -14.93
CA LEU A 420 -7.61 -9.77 -13.68
C LEU A 420 -8.00 -8.49 -12.93
N LEU A 421 -7.15 -7.47 -12.94
CA LEU A 421 -7.41 -6.14 -12.36
C LEU A 421 -8.69 -5.49 -12.94
N PHE A 422 -8.89 -5.55 -14.26
CA PHE A 422 -10.10 -5.03 -14.88
C PHE A 422 -11.31 -5.97 -14.72
N VAL A 423 -11.13 -7.28 -14.93
CA VAL A 423 -12.21 -8.29 -14.83
C VAL A 423 -12.81 -8.38 -13.42
N THR A 424 -12.01 -8.11 -12.38
CA THR A 424 -12.46 -8.15 -10.96
C THR A 424 -12.75 -6.78 -10.37
N GLY A 425 -12.86 -5.71 -11.17
CA GLY A 425 -13.15 -4.35 -10.70
C GLY A 425 -12.04 -3.67 -9.88
N HIS A 426 -11.00 -4.41 -9.47
CA HIS A 426 -9.91 -3.95 -8.61
C HIS A 426 -9.06 -2.81 -9.20
N TRP A 427 -9.22 -2.51 -10.50
CA TRP A 427 -8.63 -1.33 -11.16
C TRP A 427 -8.89 -0.02 -10.40
N ALA A 428 -10.05 0.11 -9.74
CA ALA A 428 -10.42 1.30 -8.96
C ALA A 428 -9.47 1.62 -7.79
N ARG A 429 -8.67 0.66 -7.30
CA ARG A 429 -7.62 0.93 -6.29
C ARG A 429 -6.46 1.75 -6.85
N ILE A 430 -6.08 1.53 -8.11
CA ILE A 430 -4.82 2.05 -8.70
C ILE A 430 -5.02 2.97 -9.91
N VAL A 431 -6.26 3.26 -10.29
CA VAL A 431 -6.61 4.26 -11.29
C VAL A 431 -7.41 5.36 -10.58
N PRO A 432 -6.94 6.61 -10.57
CA PRO A 432 -7.68 7.70 -9.93
C PRO A 432 -9.05 7.94 -10.58
N THR A 433 -10.08 8.10 -9.75
CA THR A 433 -11.46 8.36 -10.22
C THR A 433 -11.94 9.79 -9.95
N SER A 434 -11.15 10.60 -9.24
CA SER A 434 -11.40 12.04 -9.06
C SER A 434 -10.11 12.85 -9.20
N TRP A 435 -10.26 14.14 -9.53
CA TRP A 435 -9.17 15.13 -9.50
C TRP A 435 -8.68 15.44 -8.07
N ASP A 436 -9.46 15.09 -7.04
CA ASP A 436 -9.07 15.19 -5.63
C ASP A 436 -7.82 14.37 -5.29
N VAL A 437 -7.46 13.38 -6.12
CA VAL A 437 -6.20 12.64 -6.00
C VAL A 437 -4.98 13.57 -5.90
N PHE A 438 -4.97 14.72 -6.60
CA PHE A 438 -3.81 15.61 -6.63
C PHE A 438 -3.58 16.38 -5.31
N PRO A 439 -4.57 17.10 -4.74
CA PRO A 439 -4.38 17.73 -3.42
C PRO A 439 -4.18 16.70 -2.30
N HIS A 440 -4.87 15.55 -2.32
CA HIS A 440 -4.62 14.48 -1.35
C HIS A 440 -3.20 13.91 -1.48
N ALA A 441 -2.68 13.70 -2.69
CA ALA A 441 -1.30 13.22 -2.89
C ALA A 441 -0.25 14.24 -2.47
N ALA A 442 -0.51 15.54 -2.68
CA ALA A 442 0.36 16.62 -2.21
C ALA A 442 0.42 16.67 -0.67
N SER A 443 -0.73 16.50 0.00
CA SER A 443 -0.81 16.39 1.47
C SER A 443 -0.08 15.14 2.00
N ALA A 444 -0.35 13.96 1.41
CA ALA A 444 0.35 12.72 1.78
C ALA A 444 1.86 12.81 1.56
N MET A 445 2.31 13.46 0.47
CA MET A 445 3.73 13.73 0.23
C MET A 445 4.32 14.65 1.30
N LEU A 446 3.62 15.71 1.71
CA LEU A 446 4.07 16.59 2.80
C LEU A 446 4.18 15.84 4.13
N GLN A 447 3.21 14.99 4.47
CA GLN A 447 3.22 14.12 5.65
C GLN A 447 4.41 13.13 5.65
N TYR A 448 4.69 12.46 4.53
CA TYR A 448 5.90 11.63 4.42
C TYR A 448 7.20 12.46 4.55
N LEU A 449 7.23 13.70 4.06
CA LEU A 449 8.40 14.59 4.14
C LEU A 449 8.60 15.23 5.52
N THR A 450 7.55 15.45 6.32
CA THR A 450 7.68 15.89 7.72
C THR A 450 8.15 14.77 8.64
N LEU A 451 8.20 13.52 8.18
CA LEU A 451 8.32 12.34 9.04
C LEU A 451 7.17 12.28 10.06
N ASP A 452 5.95 12.51 9.60
CA ASP A 452 4.70 12.34 10.33
C ASP A 452 3.72 11.61 9.40
N TRP A 453 3.73 10.27 9.45
CA TRP A 453 3.22 9.44 8.37
C TRP A 453 1.69 9.41 8.29
N PRO A 454 1.10 9.42 7.08
CA PRO A 454 -0.35 9.26 6.92
C PRO A 454 -0.83 7.91 7.46
N VAL A 455 -2.08 7.86 7.94
CA VAL A 455 -2.72 6.61 8.38
C VAL A 455 -2.99 5.73 7.15
N GLU A 456 -2.29 4.60 7.05
CA GLU A 456 -2.36 3.71 5.88
C GLU A 456 -3.54 2.73 5.98
N ASN A 457 -4.65 3.02 5.29
CA ASN A 457 -5.82 2.12 5.21
C ASN A 457 -5.74 1.10 4.07
N GLY A 458 -4.51 0.68 3.71
CA GLY A 458 -4.16 -0.15 2.53
C GLY A 458 -4.93 -1.45 2.32
N TRP A 459 -5.63 -1.97 3.34
CA TRP A 459 -6.56 -3.10 3.20
C TRP A 459 -7.81 -2.74 2.39
N VAL A 460 -8.33 -1.52 2.55
CA VAL A 460 -9.51 -1.02 1.82
C VAL A 460 -9.05 -0.25 0.59
N ASN A 461 -8.24 0.80 0.78
CA ASN A 461 -7.79 1.71 -0.26
C ASN A 461 -6.35 2.19 -0.01
N TYR A 462 -5.68 2.64 -1.07
CA TYR A 462 -4.38 3.28 -0.94
C TYR A 462 -4.52 4.79 -0.77
N ASN A 463 -3.58 5.42 -0.05
CA ASN A 463 -3.48 6.88 -0.07
C ASN A 463 -3.17 7.39 -1.49
N ALA A 464 -3.52 8.65 -1.77
CA ALA A 464 -3.51 9.19 -3.13
C ALA A 464 -2.10 9.24 -3.76
N LEU A 465 -1.03 9.42 -2.95
CA LEU A 465 0.34 9.38 -3.46
C LEU A 465 0.74 7.96 -3.88
N GLN A 466 0.38 6.95 -3.07
CA GLN A 466 0.54 5.55 -3.44
C GLN A 466 -0.26 5.20 -4.70
N GLN A 467 -1.53 5.61 -4.78
CA GLN A 467 -2.38 5.38 -5.95
C GLN A 467 -1.76 5.95 -7.24
N LEU A 468 -1.30 7.21 -7.23
CA LEU A 468 -0.62 7.81 -8.38
C LEU A 468 0.67 7.06 -8.74
N MET A 469 1.48 6.65 -7.75
CA MET A 469 2.70 5.90 -8.02
C MET A 469 2.41 4.50 -8.61
N TYR A 470 1.38 3.81 -8.13
CA TYR A 470 0.96 2.52 -8.70
C TYR A 470 0.38 2.68 -10.11
N PHE A 471 -0.39 3.75 -10.37
CA PHE A 471 -0.85 4.11 -11.72
C PHE A 471 0.33 4.29 -12.67
N ILE A 472 1.30 5.12 -12.29
CA ILE A 472 2.51 5.41 -13.09
C ILE A 472 3.31 4.12 -13.32
N ILE A 473 3.49 3.29 -12.31
CA ILE A 473 4.27 2.04 -12.41
C ILE A 473 3.60 1.03 -13.36
N VAL A 474 2.28 0.82 -13.24
CA VAL A 474 1.54 -0.19 -14.00
C VAL A 474 1.21 0.27 -15.42
N PHE A 475 0.75 1.51 -15.59
CA PHE A 475 0.18 1.99 -16.86
C PHE A 475 1.10 2.91 -17.67
N ILE A 476 2.24 3.35 -17.12
CA ILE A 476 3.20 4.22 -17.83
C ILE A 476 4.59 3.55 -17.89
N ALA A 477 5.25 3.32 -16.75
CA ALA A 477 6.61 2.83 -16.70
C ALA A 477 6.75 1.40 -17.25
N ALA A 478 5.83 0.50 -16.93
CA ALA A 478 5.85 -0.87 -17.45
C ALA A 478 5.62 -0.93 -18.98
N PRO A 479 4.60 -0.26 -19.56
CA PRO A 479 4.47 -0.11 -21.01
C PRO A 479 5.68 0.55 -21.68
N VAL A 480 6.27 1.60 -21.11
CA VAL A 480 7.49 2.23 -21.65
C VAL A 480 8.66 1.24 -21.66
N ALA A 481 8.88 0.48 -20.60
CA ALA A 481 9.91 -0.56 -20.56
C ALA A 481 9.66 -1.66 -21.60
N ALA A 482 8.40 -2.12 -21.74
CA ALA A 482 8.00 -3.13 -22.72
C ALA A 482 8.24 -2.67 -24.18
N ILE A 483 7.77 -1.47 -24.54
CA ILE A 483 7.86 -0.91 -25.89
C ILE A 483 9.32 -0.61 -26.25
N THR A 484 10.09 -0.02 -25.33
CA THR A 484 11.51 0.26 -25.55
C THR A 484 12.35 -1.03 -25.60
N GLY A 485 12.02 -2.05 -24.80
CA GLY A 485 12.64 -3.38 -24.84
C GLY A 485 12.38 -4.09 -26.16
N LEU A 486 11.11 -4.13 -26.61
CA LEU A 486 10.71 -4.67 -27.92
C LEU A 486 11.48 -4.00 -29.07
N ARG A 487 11.64 -2.66 -29.03
CA ARG A 487 12.42 -1.91 -30.02
C ARG A 487 13.90 -2.29 -30.06
N MET A 488 14.48 -2.72 -28.95
CA MET A 488 15.88 -3.17 -28.87
C MET A 488 16.05 -4.68 -29.12
N SER A 489 14.96 -5.44 -29.20
CA SER A 489 14.97 -6.88 -29.46
C SER A 489 15.25 -7.23 -30.92
N GLU A 490 15.68 -8.47 -31.18
CA GLU A 490 15.80 -9.02 -32.54
C GLU A 490 14.45 -9.31 -33.23
N TRP A 491 13.32 -9.13 -32.53
CA TRP A 491 11.97 -9.26 -33.09
C TRP A 491 11.45 -7.97 -33.75
N TRP A 492 12.16 -6.84 -33.61
CA TRP A 492 11.78 -5.60 -34.28
C TRP A 492 11.84 -5.76 -35.81
N PRO A 493 10.82 -5.29 -36.57
CA PRO A 493 10.83 -5.36 -38.03
C PRO A 493 12.07 -4.71 -38.63
N LYS A 494 12.78 -5.44 -39.50
CA LYS A 494 14.02 -4.98 -40.14
C LYS A 494 13.66 -4.17 -41.40
N ASN A 495 14.47 -3.13 -41.67
CA ASN A 495 14.35 -2.26 -42.85
C ASN A 495 13.00 -1.53 -42.98
N ASN A 496 12.29 -1.26 -41.88
CA ASN A 496 11.04 -0.50 -41.90
C ASN A 496 11.32 0.99 -41.61
N GLU A 497 11.66 1.74 -42.66
CA GLU A 497 12.07 3.15 -42.56
C GLU A 497 11.05 4.04 -41.85
N LYS A 498 9.74 3.81 -42.08
CA LYS A 498 8.67 4.57 -41.41
C LYS A 498 8.71 4.36 -39.90
N LEU A 499 8.81 3.10 -39.48
CA LEU A 499 8.80 2.71 -38.07
C LEU A 499 10.11 3.11 -37.36
N ASP A 500 11.25 3.01 -38.04
CA ASP A 500 12.55 3.42 -37.52
C ASP A 500 12.74 4.93 -37.46
N ARG A 501 12.05 5.70 -38.33
CA ARG A 501 11.95 7.17 -38.24
C ARG A 501 11.07 7.62 -37.08
N VAL A 502 9.95 6.94 -36.82
CA VAL A 502 9.02 7.27 -35.73
C VAL A 502 9.59 6.88 -34.36
N PHE A 503 10.20 5.69 -34.24
CA PHE A 503 10.78 5.23 -32.98
C PHE A 503 12.23 4.73 -33.16
N PRO A 504 13.22 5.64 -33.19
CA PRO A 504 14.60 5.30 -33.50
C PRO A 504 15.32 4.63 -32.31
N ALA A 505 16.18 3.65 -32.59
CA ALA A 505 16.90 2.87 -31.57
C ALA A 505 17.74 3.66 -30.53
N PRO A 506 18.30 4.86 -30.83
CA PRO A 506 18.87 5.74 -29.81
C PRO A 506 17.84 6.24 -28.78
N LEU A 507 16.63 6.61 -29.20
CA LEU A 507 15.57 7.07 -28.30
C LEU A 507 15.10 5.94 -27.36
N ALA A 508 14.92 4.73 -27.90
CA ALA A 508 14.57 3.58 -27.07
C ALA A 508 15.61 3.30 -25.98
N ARG A 509 16.90 3.38 -26.29
CA ARG A 509 17.99 3.27 -25.28
C ARG A 509 18.00 4.42 -24.28
N ALA A 510 17.71 5.64 -24.74
CA ALA A 510 17.65 6.83 -23.90
C ALA A 510 16.47 6.81 -22.91
N LEU A 511 15.37 6.14 -23.25
CA LEU A 511 14.22 5.94 -22.36
C LEU A 511 14.38 4.71 -21.46
N HIS A 512 14.73 3.54 -22.01
CA HIS A 512 14.71 2.26 -21.29
C HIS A 512 15.59 2.23 -20.03
N TYR A 513 16.80 2.79 -20.11
CA TYR A 513 17.71 2.76 -18.95
C TYR A 513 17.26 3.69 -17.81
N PRO A 514 16.83 4.95 -18.04
CA PRO A 514 16.13 5.74 -17.03
C PRO A 514 14.86 5.07 -16.48
N THR A 515 14.06 4.37 -17.30
CA THR A 515 12.91 3.60 -16.80
C THR A 515 13.33 2.48 -15.84
N MET A 516 14.42 1.77 -16.13
CA MET A 516 15.00 0.78 -15.21
C MET A 516 15.50 1.43 -13.91
N LEU A 517 16.17 2.59 -13.98
CA LEU A 517 16.56 3.33 -12.77
C LEU A 517 15.35 3.83 -11.96
N PHE A 518 14.28 4.26 -12.62
CA PHE A 518 13.02 4.65 -11.98
C PHE A 518 12.38 3.47 -11.23
N PHE A 519 12.35 2.26 -11.82
CA PHE A 519 11.92 1.06 -11.11
C PHE A 519 12.78 0.74 -9.89
N VAL A 520 14.11 0.83 -10.00
CA VAL A 520 15.02 0.60 -8.87
C VAL A 520 14.77 1.61 -7.74
N PHE A 521 14.61 2.90 -8.07
CA PHE A 521 14.30 3.95 -7.11
C PHE A 521 12.93 3.75 -6.45
N PHE A 522 11.90 3.44 -7.24
CA PHE A 522 10.57 3.10 -6.73
C PHE A 522 10.61 1.91 -5.79
N VAL A 523 11.27 0.80 -6.14
CA VAL A 523 11.37 -0.39 -5.28
C VAL A 523 12.07 -0.07 -3.97
N ILE A 524 13.12 0.76 -3.98
CA ILE A 524 13.83 1.18 -2.75
C ILE A 524 12.88 1.97 -1.83
N ILE A 525 12.16 2.98 -2.34
CA ILE A 525 11.25 3.78 -1.51
C ILE A 525 10.02 2.97 -1.08
N HIS A 526 9.43 2.17 -1.97
CA HIS A 526 8.29 1.31 -1.66
C HIS A 526 8.62 0.31 -0.55
N VAL A 527 9.76 -0.40 -0.64
CA VAL A 527 10.18 -1.35 0.41
C VAL A 527 10.53 -0.61 1.71
N PHE A 528 11.13 0.58 1.65
CA PHE A 528 11.38 1.41 2.84
C PHE A 528 10.07 1.80 3.53
N LEU A 529 9.05 2.28 2.79
CA LEU A 529 7.75 2.63 3.33
C LEU A 529 7.03 1.39 3.89
N VAL A 530 6.96 0.29 3.14
CA VAL A 530 6.41 -1.00 3.61
C VAL A 530 6.97 -1.42 4.97
N LEU A 531 8.27 -1.23 5.20
CA LEU A 531 8.93 -1.61 6.45
C LEU A 531 8.76 -0.57 7.58
N THR A 532 8.49 0.70 7.25
CA THR A 532 8.37 1.79 8.24
C THR A 532 6.93 2.13 8.62
N THR A 533 5.94 1.91 7.74
CA THR A 533 4.50 2.18 8.01
C THR A 533 3.74 1.01 8.67
N GLY A 534 4.45 0.05 9.26
CA GLY A 534 3.84 -1.10 9.95
C GLY A 534 4.14 -2.45 9.29
N ALA A 535 5.43 -2.80 9.17
CA ALA A 535 5.96 -3.97 8.46
C ALA A 535 5.09 -5.25 8.54
N LEU A 536 4.69 -5.70 9.73
CA LEU A 536 3.94 -6.96 9.87
C LEU A 536 2.54 -6.89 9.23
N ARG A 537 1.84 -5.75 9.32
CA ARG A 537 0.53 -5.53 8.68
C ARG A 537 0.68 -5.50 7.16
N ASN A 538 1.61 -4.68 6.66
CA ASN A 538 1.90 -4.54 5.23
C ASN A 538 2.37 -5.86 4.57
N LEU A 539 3.18 -6.66 5.27
CA LEU A 539 3.61 -7.98 4.79
C LEU A 539 2.47 -9.02 4.84
N ASN A 540 1.54 -8.94 5.81
CA ASN A 540 0.35 -9.78 5.79
C ASN A 540 -0.63 -9.38 4.69
N HIS A 541 -0.79 -8.09 4.39
CA HIS A 541 -1.55 -7.62 3.23
C HIS A 541 -1.03 -8.24 1.93
N MET A 542 0.24 -8.00 1.60
CA MET A 542 0.81 -8.38 0.31
C MET A 542 1.07 -9.88 0.14
N TYR A 543 1.40 -10.61 1.22
CA TYR A 543 1.82 -12.01 1.12
C TYR A 543 0.82 -12.98 1.75
N ALA A 544 0.30 -12.69 2.94
CA ALA A 544 -0.61 -13.60 3.63
C ALA A 544 -2.08 -13.47 3.18
N GLY A 545 -2.52 -12.28 2.75
CA GLY A 545 -3.92 -11.98 2.43
C GLY A 545 -4.81 -11.81 3.66
N ASN A 546 -4.32 -11.18 4.72
CA ASN A 546 -5.14 -10.79 5.88
C ASN A 546 -4.63 -9.47 6.49
N ASP A 547 -5.51 -8.80 7.25
CA ASP A 547 -5.24 -7.50 7.87
C ASP A 547 -4.42 -7.56 9.18
N GLY A 548 -4.04 -8.77 9.62
CA GLY A 548 -3.41 -9.00 10.92
C GLY A 548 -1.94 -8.58 11.01
N THR A 549 -1.40 -8.62 12.23
CA THR A 549 0.02 -8.34 12.56
C THR A 549 0.84 -9.60 12.85
N GLY A 550 0.37 -10.77 12.40
CA GLY A 550 1.06 -12.06 12.58
C GLY A 550 2.34 -12.22 11.76
N TRP A 551 3.15 -13.23 12.09
CA TRP A 551 4.44 -13.46 11.43
C TRP A 551 4.36 -14.21 10.08
N PHE A 552 3.18 -14.67 9.66
CA PHE A 552 3.06 -15.51 8.46
C PHE A 552 3.46 -14.78 7.16
N GLY A 553 3.00 -13.54 6.96
CA GLY A 553 3.40 -12.71 5.83
C GLY A 553 4.91 -12.42 5.78
N PHE A 554 5.54 -12.26 6.95
CA PHE A 554 7.00 -12.08 7.07
C PHE A 554 7.79 -13.34 6.69
N TRP A 555 7.35 -14.52 7.12
CA TRP A 555 8.01 -15.77 6.74
C TRP A 555 7.79 -16.11 5.26
N MET A 556 6.59 -15.83 4.74
CA MET A 556 6.31 -15.90 3.30
C MET A 556 7.27 -14.98 2.52
N PHE A 557 7.39 -13.70 2.88
CA PHE A 557 8.33 -12.74 2.28
C PHE A 557 9.78 -13.25 2.31
N THR A 558 10.22 -13.75 3.45
CA THR A 558 11.59 -14.24 3.66
C THR A 558 11.89 -15.47 2.78
N ALA A 559 10.95 -16.40 2.63
CA ALA A 559 11.08 -17.53 1.71
C ALA A 559 11.24 -17.07 0.24
N GLY A 560 10.54 -16.00 -0.14
CA GLY A 560 10.70 -15.37 -1.46
C GLY A 560 12.06 -14.74 -1.69
N LEU A 561 12.63 -14.04 -0.70
CA LEU A 561 14.02 -13.57 -0.79
C LEU A 561 14.99 -14.74 -1.00
N GLY A 562 14.74 -15.88 -0.36
CA GLY A 562 15.44 -17.14 -0.61
C GLY A 562 15.29 -17.65 -2.06
N ALA A 563 14.07 -17.66 -2.60
CA ALA A 563 13.80 -18.05 -3.99
C ALA A 563 14.46 -17.10 -5.01
N ILE A 564 14.49 -15.79 -4.73
CA ILE A 564 15.19 -14.78 -5.54
C ILE A 564 16.71 -15.01 -5.48
N ALA A 565 17.28 -15.27 -4.30
CA ALA A 565 18.70 -15.58 -4.14
C ALA A 565 19.10 -16.88 -4.87
N LEU A 566 18.24 -17.90 -4.83
CA LEU A 566 18.41 -19.14 -5.58
C LEU A 566 18.37 -18.89 -7.11
N ALA A 567 17.36 -18.16 -7.60
CA ALA A 567 17.27 -17.80 -9.02
C ALA A 567 18.46 -16.92 -9.47
N TRP A 568 18.95 -16.03 -8.61
CA TRP A 568 20.16 -15.24 -8.83
C TRP A 568 21.43 -16.11 -8.94
N PHE A 569 21.50 -17.22 -8.18
CA PHE A 569 22.55 -18.21 -8.36
C PHE A 569 22.39 -18.99 -9.67
N LEU A 570 21.17 -19.47 -9.97
CA LEU A 570 20.87 -20.30 -11.15
C LEU A 570 21.01 -19.53 -12.49
N THR A 571 20.87 -18.21 -12.50
CA THR A 571 21.03 -17.35 -13.69
C THR A 571 22.48 -17.14 -14.15
N ARG A 572 23.43 -17.97 -13.69
CA ARG A 572 24.83 -18.01 -14.20
C ARG A 572 24.89 -18.69 -15.58
N PRO A 573 25.70 -18.21 -16.55
CA PRO A 573 25.74 -18.75 -17.91
C PRO A 573 25.87 -20.28 -18.02
N LEU A 574 26.74 -20.90 -17.22
CA LEU A 574 26.95 -22.36 -17.23
C LEU A 574 25.71 -23.17 -16.80
N LEU A 575 24.87 -22.60 -15.93
CA LEU A 575 23.64 -23.23 -15.43
C LEU A 575 22.43 -22.93 -16.34
N VAL A 576 22.47 -21.80 -17.06
CA VAL A 576 21.43 -21.37 -18.02
C VAL A 576 21.61 -22.04 -19.39
N ALA A 577 22.85 -22.34 -19.80
CA ALA A 577 23.14 -22.90 -21.13
C ALA A 577 22.35 -24.19 -21.48
N PRO A 578 22.14 -25.17 -20.57
CA PRO A 578 21.29 -26.33 -20.84
C PRO A 578 19.83 -25.94 -21.18
N ILE A 579 19.27 -24.96 -20.48
CA ILE A 579 17.90 -24.46 -20.71
C ILE A 579 17.84 -23.74 -22.06
N ALA A 580 18.82 -22.89 -22.37
CA ALA A 580 18.89 -22.19 -23.65
C ALA A 580 19.05 -23.14 -24.86
N ASN A 581 19.72 -24.29 -24.69
CA ASN A 581 19.81 -25.34 -25.72
C ASN A 581 18.45 -26.01 -26.04
N LEU A 582 17.43 -25.87 -25.18
CA LEU A 582 16.07 -26.33 -25.51
C LEU A 582 15.44 -25.47 -26.62
N PHE A 583 15.84 -24.21 -26.76
CA PHE A 583 15.26 -23.23 -27.70
C PHE A 583 16.18 -22.87 -28.88
N GLY A 584 17.48 -23.12 -28.75
CA GLY A 584 18.51 -22.76 -29.73
C GLY A 584 19.73 -23.67 -29.67
N LYS A 585 20.84 -23.18 -30.23
CA LYS A 585 22.18 -23.73 -30.01
C LYS A 585 22.99 -22.71 -29.22
N VAL A 586 23.48 -23.11 -28.05
CA VAL A 586 24.49 -22.36 -27.32
C VAL A 586 25.87 -22.74 -27.85
N SER A 587 26.70 -21.74 -28.14
CA SER A 587 28.14 -21.93 -28.34
C SER A 587 28.89 -21.22 -27.23
N ASN A 588 29.90 -21.88 -26.66
CA ASN A 588 30.95 -21.17 -25.93
C ASN A 588 31.63 -20.13 -26.84
N ARG A 589 32.35 -19.20 -26.22
CA ARG A 589 33.12 -18.16 -26.91
C ARG A 589 34.28 -18.73 -27.74
#